data_AF-A0A1A8ZM39-F1
#
_entry.id   AF-A0A1A8ZM39-F1
#
_cell.length_a   1.000
_cell.length_b   1.000
_cell.length_c   1.000
_cell.angle_alpha   90.00
_cell.angle_beta   90.00
_cell.angle_gamma   90.00
#
_symmetry.space_group_name_H-M   'P 1'
#
loop_
_entity.id
_entity.type
_entity.pdbx_description
1 polymer ?
#
loop_
_entity_poly.entity_id
_entity_poly.type
_entity_poly.pdbx_seq_one_letter_code
_entity_poly.pdbx_strand_id
1 'polypeptide(L)'
;MKANSKKKKKKKENMKSTKLTESKLANGSFNSLENSDNTENYLKEVVTPLGDVYILNEKTNEKFIKGTQRSDGTFRKNIRVRTDYMPQVGEKRENSATVFS
;
A
#
# COMPACT_ATOMS: atom_id res chain seq x y z
N MET A 1 -64.91 -4.90 -22.14
CA MET A 1 -64.02 -3.86 -21.56
C MET A 1 -62.68 -4.52 -21.23
N LYS A 2 -61.58 -4.12 -21.88
CA LYS A 2 -60.22 -4.68 -21.64
C LYS A 2 -59.47 -3.78 -20.65
N ALA A 3 -59.03 -4.34 -19.52
CA ALA A 3 -58.21 -3.64 -18.53
C ALA A 3 -56.73 -3.70 -18.90
N ASN A 4 -56.07 -2.53 -18.91
CA ASN A 4 -54.65 -2.38 -19.24
C ASN A 4 -53.76 -2.67 -18.01
N SER A 5 -52.90 -3.68 -18.12
CA SER A 5 -51.87 -4.01 -17.12
C SER A 5 -50.60 -3.19 -17.35
N LYS A 6 -50.31 -2.25 -16.43
CA LYS A 6 -49.06 -1.46 -16.41
C LYS A 6 -47.94 -2.31 -15.80
N LYS A 7 -47.02 -2.82 -16.62
CA LYS A 7 -45.80 -3.52 -16.17
C LYS A 7 -44.74 -2.50 -15.74
N LYS A 8 -44.63 -2.24 -14.43
CA LYS A 8 -43.63 -1.32 -13.85
C LYS A 8 -42.28 -2.05 -13.71
N LYS A 9 -41.24 -1.58 -14.42
CA LYS A 9 -39.83 -2.02 -14.27
C LYS A 9 -39.37 -1.78 -12.83
N LYS A 10 -38.84 -2.80 -12.15
CA LYS A 10 -38.08 -2.67 -10.90
C LYS A 10 -36.59 -2.90 -11.20
N LYS A 11 -35.80 -1.83 -11.15
CA LYS A 11 -34.33 -1.86 -11.18
C LYS A 11 -33.87 -2.47 -9.85
N LYS A 12 -33.12 -3.57 -9.88
CA LYS A 12 -32.47 -4.16 -8.70
C LYS A 12 -31.17 -3.38 -8.47
N GLU A 13 -31.13 -2.59 -7.40
CA GLU A 13 -29.88 -2.12 -6.78
C GLU A 13 -29.66 -2.97 -5.52
N ASN A 14 -28.53 -3.66 -5.45
CA ASN A 14 -28.00 -4.41 -4.31
C ASN A 14 -26.46 -4.40 -4.55
N MET A 15 -25.58 -3.92 -3.67
CA MET A 15 -25.51 -4.18 -2.25
C MET A 15 -24.97 -2.96 -1.50
N LYS A 16 -25.56 -2.72 -0.32
CA LYS A 16 -25.01 -1.93 0.78
C LYS A 16 -24.63 -2.95 1.86
N SER A 17 -23.36 -3.00 2.25
CA SER A 17 -22.89 -3.70 3.46
C SER A 17 -21.98 -2.74 4.22
N THR A 18 -22.55 -1.94 5.12
CA THR A 18 -22.55 -2.13 6.58
C THR A 18 -21.16 -2.00 7.21
N LYS A 19 -21.00 -0.84 7.86
CA LYS A 19 -19.94 -0.40 8.77
C LYS A 19 -19.50 -1.52 9.71
N LEU A 20 -18.20 -1.78 9.78
CA LEU A 20 -17.61 -2.55 10.86
C LEU A 20 -17.15 -1.61 11.98
N THR A 21 -17.58 -1.99 13.17
CA THR A 21 -17.50 -1.32 14.46
C THR A 21 -16.07 -1.25 14.99
N GLU A 22 -15.78 -0.13 15.64
CA GLU A 22 -14.64 0.12 16.51
C GLU A 22 -14.44 -1.03 17.51
N SER A 23 -13.20 -1.54 17.59
CA SER A 23 -12.74 -2.23 18.79
C SER A 23 -11.25 -1.99 19.00
N LYS A 24 -10.97 -1.37 20.16
CA LYS A 24 -9.73 -1.40 20.95
C LYS A 24 -8.39 -1.19 20.23
N LEU A 25 -7.84 0.01 20.49
CA LEU A 25 -6.43 0.34 20.42
C LEU A 25 -5.55 -0.78 21.01
N ALA A 26 -4.91 -1.56 20.16
CA ALA A 26 -3.76 -2.39 20.48
C ALA A 26 -2.84 -2.44 19.26
N ASN A 27 -1.80 -1.61 19.31
CA ASN A 27 -0.50 -1.75 18.66
C ASN A 27 -0.47 -1.86 17.12
N GLY A 28 -0.14 -0.74 16.47
CA GLY A 28 0.62 -0.74 15.21
C GLY A 28 -0.14 -1.09 13.94
N SER A 29 -1.36 -0.56 13.77
CA SER A 29 -2.08 -0.67 12.50
C SER A 29 -1.76 0.50 11.57
N PHE A 30 -0.60 0.43 10.90
CA PHE A 30 -0.34 1.20 9.67
C PHE A 30 -0.83 0.39 8.46
N ASN A 31 -2.06 -0.09 8.51
CA ASN A 31 -2.68 -0.81 7.38
C ASN A 31 -3.95 -0.06 6.97
N SER A 32 -3.77 1.13 6.40
CA SER A 32 -4.74 1.76 5.51
C SER A 32 -4.08 2.97 4.87
N LEU A 33 -3.21 2.72 3.88
CA LEU A 33 -3.00 3.71 2.83
C LEU A 33 -4.02 3.37 1.74
N GLU A 34 -5.30 3.51 2.08
CA GLU A 34 -6.38 3.46 1.10
C GLU A 34 -6.28 4.74 0.27
N ASN A 35 -6.17 4.57 -1.04
CA ASN A 35 -6.19 5.64 -2.03
C ASN A 35 -7.38 6.56 -1.74
N SER A 36 -7.10 7.74 -1.20
CA SER A 36 -8.09 8.80 -1.12
C SER A 36 -7.60 9.93 -2.01
N ASP A 37 -8.40 10.23 -3.04
CA ASP A 37 -8.11 11.13 -4.17
C ASP A 37 -7.87 12.61 -3.77
N ASN A 38 -7.57 12.88 -2.50
CA ASN A 38 -7.22 14.19 -1.94
C ASN A 38 -6.01 14.18 -1.00
N THR A 39 -5.38 13.01 -0.77
CA THR A 39 -4.19 12.87 0.10
C THR A 39 -2.86 12.88 -0.67
N GLU A 40 -2.92 12.83 -1.99
CA GLU A 40 -1.78 12.74 -2.92
C GLU A 40 -0.81 13.95 -2.83
N ASN A 41 -1.25 15.12 -2.37
CA ASN A 41 -0.39 16.31 -2.36
C ASN A 41 0.79 16.27 -1.37
N TYR A 42 0.73 15.40 -0.35
CA TYR A 42 1.73 15.38 0.72
C TYR A 42 2.63 14.13 0.68
N LEU A 43 2.39 13.22 -0.26
CA LEU A 43 3.19 12.02 -0.46
C LEU A 43 4.13 12.25 -1.64
N LYS A 44 5.42 11.98 -1.46
CA LYS A 44 6.42 12.09 -2.53
C LYS A 44 7.29 10.86 -2.60
N GLU A 45 7.63 10.47 -3.81
CA GLU A 45 8.65 9.46 -4.05
C GLU A 45 10.05 10.10 -3.97
N VAL A 46 10.93 9.49 -3.18
CA VAL A 46 12.30 9.96 -2.96
C VAL A 46 13.25 8.81 -3.26
N VAL A 47 14.20 9.03 -4.15
CA VAL A 47 15.23 8.05 -4.52
C VAL A 47 16.36 8.09 -3.50
N THR A 48 16.74 6.92 -2.99
CA THR A 48 17.88 6.74 -2.09
C THR A 48 19.20 6.78 -2.86
N PRO A 49 20.35 7.03 -2.19
CA PRO A 49 21.66 6.99 -2.85
C PRO A 49 21.99 5.66 -3.54
N LEU A 50 21.34 4.57 -3.13
CA LEU A 50 21.52 3.24 -3.73
C LEU A 50 20.52 2.96 -4.87
N GLY A 51 19.61 3.89 -5.17
CA GLY A 51 18.63 3.77 -6.24
C GLY A 51 17.25 3.24 -5.83
N ASP A 52 17.07 2.81 -4.58
CA ASP A 52 15.75 2.40 -4.08
C ASP A 52 14.80 3.60 -3.92
N VAL A 53 13.49 3.37 -4.01
CA VAL A 53 12.47 4.44 -3.90
C VAL A 53 11.70 4.32 -2.58
N TYR A 54 11.66 5.42 -1.83
CA TYR A 54 10.83 5.56 -0.63
C TYR A 54 9.65 6.49 -0.89
N ILE A 55 8.52 6.21 -0.25
CA ILE A 55 7.38 7.12 -0.18
C ILE A 55 7.53 7.93 1.11
N LEU A 56 7.74 9.24 0.98
CA LEU A 56 7.85 10.21 2.08
C LEU A 56 6.51 10.94 2.26
N ASN A 57 6.02 10.96 3.49
CA ASN A 57 4.94 11.87 3.90
C ASN A 57 5.56 13.18 4.40
N GLU A 58 5.42 14.26 3.64
CA GLU A 58 6.02 15.56 3.97
C GLU A 58 5.46 16.18 5.25
N LYS A 59 4.25 15.79 5.68
CA LYS A 59 3.66 16.29 6.94
C LYS A 59 4.22 15.62 8.17
N THR A 60 4.39 14.30 8.12
CA THR A 60 4.80 13.50 9.29
C THR A 60 6.27 13.13 9.25
N ASN A 61 6.96 13.41 8.15
CA ASN A 61 8.30 12.94 7.81
C ASN A 61 8.45 11.41 7.80
N GLU A 62 7.34 10.66 7.79
CA GLU A 62 7.37 9.21 7.77
C GLU A 62 7.75 8.68 6.39
N LYS A 63 8.58 7.64 6.37
CA LYS A 63 9.09 7.00 5.16
C LYS A 63 8.57 5.57 5.08
N PHE A 64 8.17 5.15 3.89
CA PHE A 64 7.65 3.81 3.64
C PHE A 64 8.23 3.20 2.37
N ILE A 65 8.51 1.90 2.41
CA ILE A 65 8.68 1.07 1.22
C ILE A 65 7.30 0.56 0.85
N LYS A 66 6.90 0.79 -0.41
CA LYS A 66 5.61 0.35 -0.93
C LYS A 66 5.54 -1.18 -0.94
N GLY A 67 4.42 -1.71 -0.46
CA GLY A 67 4.09 -3.12 -0.61
C GLY A 67 3.98 -3.49 -2.09
N THR A 68 4.33 -4.73 -2.42
CA THR A 68 4.32 -5.24 -3.79
C THR A 68 3.47 -6.49 -3.90
N GLN A 69 2.96 -6.79 -5.09
CA GLN A 69 2.28 -8.04 -5.35
C GLN A 69 3.30 -9.16 -5.61
N ARG A 70 3.08 -10.35 -5.04
CA ARG A 70 3.86 -11.57 -5.31
C ARG A 70 3.37 -12.22 -6.60
N SER A 71 4.15 -13.17 -7.12
CA SER A 71 3.79 -13.96 -8.30
C SER A 71 2.54 -14.82 -8.10
N ASP A 72 2.25 -15.22 -6.86
CA ASP A 72 1.02 -15.94 -6.47
C ASP A 72 -0.21 -15.04 -6.37
N GLY A 73 -0.06 -13.74 -6.64
CA GLY A 73 -1.13 -12.74 -6.57
C GLY A 73 -1.35 -12.16 -5.18
N THR A 74 -0.74 -12.69 -4.12
CA THR A 74 -0.85 -12.14 -2.76
C THR A 74 -0.09 -10.82 -2.63
N PHE A 75 -0.53 -9.94 -1.73
CA PHE A 75 0.13 -8.65 -1.51
C PHE A 75 1.10 -8.69 -0.32
N ARG A 76 2.28 -8.08 -0.49
CA ARG A 76 3.19 -7.73 0.59
C ARG A 76 2.72 -6.42 1.21
N LYS A 77 2.78 -6.32 2.54
CA LYS A 77 2.45 -5.10 3.27
C LYS A 77 3.49 -4.00 3.03
N ASN A 78 3.08 -2.76 3.24
CA ASN A 78 4.00 -1.62 3.32
C ASN A 78 4.94 -1.78 4.52
N ILE A 79 6.16 -1.26 4.39
CA ILE A 79 7.18 -1.31 5.44
C ILE A 79 7.53 0.11 5.84
N ARG A 80 7.38 0.43 7.13
CA ARG A 80 7.85 1.70 7.67
C ARG A 80 9.37 1.68 7.81
N VAL A 81 10.01 2.71 7.29
CA VAL A 81 11.45 2.96 7.44
C VAL A 81 11.63 4.04 8.50
N ARG A 82 12.70 3.94 9.31
CA ARG A 82 13.04 5.01 10.25
C ARG A 82 13.42 6.28 9.49
N THR A 83 13.09 7.43 10.06
CA THR A 83 13.29 8.73 9.41
C THR A 83 14.77 9.11 9.28
N ASP A 84 15.59 8.68 10.23
CA ASP A 84 17.04 8.87 10.32
C ASP A 84 17.84 7.81 9.54
N TYR A 85 17.20 6.73 9.11
CA TYR A 85 17.87 5.66 8.39
C TYR A 85 18.04 6.00 6.91
N MET A 86 19.26 5.83 6.41
CA MET A 86 19.61 5.79 5.00
C MET A 86 20.49 4.56 4.76
N PRO A 87 20.22 3.77 3.71
CA PRO A 87 21.05 2.61 3.42
C PRO A 87 22.47 3.07 3.03
N GLN A 88 23.47 2.39 3.57
CA GLN A 88 24.88 2.66 3.29
C GLN A 88 25.39 1.76 2.17
N VAL A 89 26.34 2.25 1.38
CA VAL A 89 27.05 1.41 0.39
C VAL A 89 27.84 0.36 1.18
N GLY A 90 27.37 -0.88 1.16
CA GLY A 90 28.15 -2.00 1.67
C GLY A 90 29.30 -2.28 0.71
N GLU A 91 30.51 -2.48 1.24
CA GLU A 91 31.64 -2.98 0.45
C GLU A 91 31.22 -4.27 -0.27
N LYS A 92 31.28 -4.26 -1.59
CA LYS A 92 31.09 -5.48 -2.38
C LYS A 92 32.22 -6.43 -2.01
N ARG A 93 31.92 -7.47 -1.23
CA ARG A 93 32.87 -8.57 -1.05
C ARG A 93 32.97 -9.28 -2.39
N GLU A 94 34.05 -9.00 -3.12
CA GLU A 94 34.43 -9.79 -4.26
C GLU A 94 34.78 -11.18 -3.74
N ASN A 95 33.86 -12.12 -3.88
CA ASN A 95 34.13 -13.52 -3.62
C ASN A 95 35.07 -14.00 -4.73
N SER A 96 36.38 -13.86 -4.53
CA SER A 96 37.36 -14.58 -5.34
C SER A 96 37.17 -16.07 -5.05
N ALA A 97 36.42 -16.76 -5.89
CA ALA A 97 36.33 -18.21 -5.85
C ALA A 97 37.73 -18.77 -6.11
N THR A 98 38.44 -19.16 -5.05
CA THR A 98 39.65 -19.98 -5.19
C THR A 98 39.21 -21.33 -5.73
N VAL A 99 39.34 -21.51 -7.05
CA VAL A 99 39.18 -22.82 -7.68
C VAL A 99 40.39 -23.65 -7.25
N PHE A 100 40.18 -24.59 -6.33
CA PHE A 100 41.16 -25.65 -6.09
C PHE A 100 41.08 -26.64 -7.26
N SER A 101 42.16 -26.70 -8.03
CA SER A 101 42.39 -27.67 -9.12
C SER A 101 43.03 -28.95 -8.62
#